data_AF-A0A382RUW3-F1
#
_entry.id   AF-A0A382RUW3-F1
#
_cell.length_a   1.000
_cell.length_b   1.000
_cell.length_c   1.000
_cell.angle_alpha   90.00
_cell.angle_beta   90.00
_cell.angle_gamma   90.00
#
_symmetry.space_group_name_H-M   'P 1'
#
loop_
_entity.id
_entity.type
_entity.pdbx_description
1 polymer ?
#
loop_
_entity_poly.entity_id
_entity_poly.type
_entity_poly.pdbx_seq_one_letter_code
_entity_poly.pdbx_strand_id
1 'polypeptide(L)'
;MKPRLIFWIDSNFYYFGLAKSLQEMLDCELYSVIEITDKPKKFFEEQKIVNFKKVWFFYDYIKNIKKKPDLKYLQLIEKKYGINLWLIALNDRMFNEVNEYYKFSSDEILLILEQECRLFEKILDEIKPDFLLMPPTHQQHNHIFYLLCKARGIHVLIGAQSRIGMRLLISDKMDKLKPLPPLSDFKDGELNFNPEEYLWNSNKNFRDNF
;
A
#
# COMPACT_ATOMS: atom_id res chain seq x y z
N MET A 1 17.90 16.00 -14.00
CA MET A 1 17.21 16.32 -12.73
C MET A 1 17.43 15.14 -11.79
N LYS A 2 17.71 15.37 -10.49
CA LYS A 2 17.89 14.25 -9.55
C LYS A 2 16.54 13.53 -9.35
N PRO A 3 16.49 12.19 -9.44
CA PRO A 3 15.24 11.47 -9.22
C PRO A 3 14.80 11.62 -7.76
N ARG A 4 13.50 11.81 -7.55
CA ARG A 4 12.86 11.93 -6.26
C ARG A 4 12.19 10.61 -5.90
N LEU A 5 12.69 9.99 -4.86
CA LEU A 5 12.22 8.68 -4.40
C LEU A 5 11.48 8.89 -3.09
N ILE A 6 10.25 8.37 -3.02
CA ILE A 6 9.52 8.27 -1.76
C ILE A 6 9.47 6.81 -1.30
N PHE A 7 9.77 6.60 -0.03
CA PHE A 7 9.74 5.28 0.60
C PHE A 7 8.52 5.17 1.51
N TRP A 8 7.85 4.02 1.45
CA TRP A 8 6.92 3.60 2.50
C TRP A 8 7.68 2.74 3.50
N ILE A 9 7.80 3.20 4.75
CA ILE A 9 8.58 2.51 5.79
C ILE A 9 7.63 2.07 6.90
N ASP A 10 7.50 0.76 7.06
CA ASP A 10 6.75 0.11 8.13
C ASP A 10 7.70 -0.34 9.27
N SER A 11 7.15 -1.07 10.24
CA SER A 11 7.92 -1.61 11.37
C SER A 11 8.95 -2.67 11.01
N ASN A 12 9.05 -3.12 9.75
CA ASN A 12 10.03 -4.13 9.33
C ASN A 12 11.37 -3.51 8.90
N PHE A 13 11.46 -2.19 8.73
CA PHE A 13 12.69 -1.44 8.40
C PHE A 13 13.40 -1.84 7.09
N TYR A 14 12.89 -2.78 6.29
CA TYR A 14 13.52 -3.20 5.04
C TYR A 14 13.73 -2.03 4.07
N TYR A 15 12.71 -1.19 3.91
CA TYR A 15 12.75 -0.04 3.01
C TYR A 15 13.60 1.11 3.57
N PHE A 16 13.81 1.17 4.89
CA PHE A 16 14.80 2.07 5.49
C PHE A 16 16.23 1.65 5.13
N GLY A 17 16.55 0.36 5.26
CA GLY A 17 17.83 -0.19 4.83
C GLY A 17 18.07 0.00 3.33
N LEU A 18 17.03 -0.20 2.50
CA LEU A 18 17.10 0.05 1.07
C LEU A 18 17.37 1.53 0.75
N ALA A 19 16.71 2.45 1.45
CA ALA A 19 16.95 3.89 1.30
C ALA A 19 18.41 4.26 1.60
N LYS A 20 18.98 3.69 2.68
CA LYS A 20 20.41 3.83 3.03
C LYS A 20 21.32 3.40 1.89
N SER A 21 21.09 2.21 1.33
CA SER A 21 21.92 1.72 0.22
C SER A 21 21.77 2.59 -1.03
N LEU A 22 20.54 3.00 -1.37
CA LEU A 22 20.29 3.76 -2.59
C LEU A 22 20.89 5.17 -2.56
N GLN A 23 20.86 5.89 -1.43
CA GLN A 23 21.52 7.21 -1.36
C GLN A 23 23.04 7.15 -1.55
N GLU A 24 23.68 6.02 -1.22
CA GLU A 24 25.13 5.84 -1.41
C GLU A 24 25.47 5.49 -2.86
N MET A 25 24.50 4.90 -3.59
CA MET A 25 24.68 4.41 -4.95
C MET A 25 24.21 5.41 -6.02
N LEU A 26 23.27 6.31 -5.69
CA LEU A 26 22.58 7.16 -6.64
C LEU A 26 22.52 8.61 -6.14
N ASP A 27 22.78 9.56 -7.05
CA ASP A 27 22.52 10.97 -6.80
C ASP A 27 21.02 11.28 -6.88
N CYS A 28 20.33 11.17 -5.75
CA CYS A 28 18.87 11.20 -5.67
C CYS A 28 18.35 12.02 -4.47
N GLU A 29 17.07 12.35 -4.48
CA GLU A 29 16.39 13.03 -3.38
C GLU A 29 15.45 12.07 -2.67
N LEU A 30 15.67 11.86 -1.38
CA LEU A 30 14.92 10.88 -0.59
C LEU A 30 13.84 11.52 0.26
N TYR A 31 12.67 10.90 0.25
CA TYR A 31 11.49 11.26 1.04
C TYR A 31 10.90 10.00 1.68
N SER A 32 10.16 10.14 2.77
CA SER A 32 9.55 8.96 3.42
C SER A 32 8.18 9.24 4.03
N VAL A 33 7.26 8.29 3.84
CA VAL A 33 6.09 8.11 4.69
C VAL A 33 6.40 6.98 5.67
N ILE A 34 6.34 7.30 6.96
CA ILE A 34 6.67 6.36 8.03
C ILE A 34 5.39 5.94 8.74
N GLU A 35 5.10 4.65 8.67
CA GLU A 35 3.95 3.99 9.24
C GLU A 35 4.36 3.18 10.48
N ILE A 36 4.62 3.89 11.59
CA ILE A 36 5.01 3.30 12.87
C ILE A 36 4.32 4.00 14.03
N THR A 37 4.11 3.29 15.13
CA THR A 37 3.57 3.87 16.36
C THR A 37 4.53 4.88 17.02
N ASP A 38 4.06 5.63 18.01
CA ASP A 38 4.81 6.76 18.59
C ASP A 38 6.16 6.37 19.22
N LYS A 39 6.27 5.16 19.79
CA LYS A 39 7.50 4.73 20.49
C LYS A 39 8.74 4.74 19.57
N PRO A 40 8.73 4.06 18.40
CA PRO A 40 9.87 4.09 17.47
C PRO A 40 10.04 5.42 16.71
N LYS A 41 9.11 6.38 16.81
CA LYS A 41 9.19 7.68 16.12
C LYS A 41 10.48 8.43 16.40
N LYS A 42 10.89 8.46 17.66
CA LYS A 42 12.13 9.14 18.13
C LYS A 42 13.37 8.70 17.35
N PHE A 43 13.47 7.41 17.01
CA PHE A 43 14.59 6.91 16.20
C PHE A 43 14.65 7.62 14.85
N PHE A 44 13.52 7.74 14.14
CA PHE A 44 13.50 8.35 12.80
C PHE A 44 13.71 9.87 12.82
N GLU A 45 13.35 10.53 13.91
CA GLU A 45 13.60 11.95 14.13
C GLU A 45 15.11 12.23 14.38
N GLU A 46 15.80 11.33 15.08
CA GLU A 46 17.18 11.54 15.52
C GLU A 46 18.23 10.88 14.61
N GLN A 47 17.85 9.86 13.84
CA GLN A 47 18.77 9.09 13.01
C GLN A 47 19.45 9.95 11.92
N LYS A 48 20.72 9.64 11.63
CA LYS A 48 21.54 10.29 10.58
C LYS A 48 22.03 9.30 9.52
N ILE A 49 21.42 8.12 9.47
CA ILE A 49 21.80 7.01 8.58
C ILE A 49 21.27 7.29 7.18
N VAL A 50 20.02 7.75 7.09
CA VAL A 50 19.35 8.10 5.83
C VAL A 50 19.01 9.57 5.80
N ASN A 51 19.46 10.26 4.76
CA ASN A 51 19.29 11.70 4.57
C ASN A 51 17.97 12.00 3.86
N PHE A 52 16.84 11.74 4.55
CA PHE A 52 15.54 12.15 4.04
C PHE A 52 15.41 13.67 4.06
N LYS A 53 15.05 14.26 2.92
CA LYS A 53 14.71 15.68 2.83
C LYS A 53 13.48 16.04 3.64
N LYS A 54 12.51 15.13 3.68
CA LYS A 54 11.28 15.26 4.47
C LYS A 54 10.68 13.91 4.80
N VAL A 55 10.11 13.83 5.99
CA VAL A 55 9.46 12.66 6.55
C VAL A 55 8.04 13.03 6.97
N TRP A 56 7.06 12.19 6.66
CA TRP A 56 5.70 12.28 7.19
C TRP A 56 5.43 11.05 8.05
N PHE A 57 5.16 11.26 9.34
CA PHE A 57 4.68 10.19 10.21
C PHE A 57 3.19 10.02 9.99
N PHE A 58 2.78 8.89 9.41
CA PHE A 58 1.42 8.66 8.94
C PHE A 58 0.36 8.91 10.04
N TYR A 59 0.56 8.35 11.23
CA TYR A 59 -0.42 8.45 12.31
C TYR A 59 -0.55 9.86 12.91
N ASP A 60 0.39 10.79 12.66
CA ASP A 60 0.25 12.19 13.08
C ASP A 60 -0.90 12.91 12.35
N TYR A 61 -1.35 12.38 11.23
CA TYR A 61 -2.36 12.98 10.36
C TYR A 61 -3.74 12.35 10.50
N ILE A 62 -3.88 11.27 11.26
CA ILE A 62 -5.16 10.60 11.50
C ILE A 62 -5.65 10.98 12.90
N LYS A 63 -6.49 12.00 12.98
CA LYS A 63 -6.92 12.61 14.24
C LYS A 63 -8.42 12.87 14.26
N ASN A 64 -8.99 13.03 15.45
CA ASN A 64 -10.35 13.52 15.67
C ASN A 64 -11.42 12.78 14.84
N ILE A 65 -11.37 11.45 14.83
CA ILE A 65 -12.23 10.60 13.98
C ILE A 65 -13.74 10.68 14.29
N LYS A 66 -14.15 11.43 15.32
CA LYS A 66 -15.56 11.64 15.70
C LYS A 66 -16.27 12.76 14.93
N LYS A 67 -15.60 13.42 13.99
CA LYS A 67 -16.22 14.48 13.15
C LYS A 67 -16.98 13.84 11.98
N LYS A 68 -17.81 14.65 11.31
CA LYS A 68 -18.47 14.20 10.07
C LYS A 68 -17.48 14.25 8.89
N PRO A 69 -17.46 13.21 8.03
CA PRO A 69 -16.65 13.20 6.81
C PRO A 69 -17.23 14.13 5.73
N ASP A 70 -16.36 14.64 4.87
CA ASP A 70 -16.70 15.34 3.64
C ASP A 70 -16.94 14.34 2.50
N LEU A 71 -18.20 13.92 2.37
CA LEU A 71 -18.63 12.98 1.34
C LEU A 71 -18.42 13.51 -0.09
N LYS A 72 -18.47 14.84 -0.29
CA LYS A 72 -18.23 15.42 -1.62
C LYS A 72 -16.76 15.29 -2.01
N TYR A 73 -15.86 15.53 -1.07
CA TYR A 73 -14.43 15.32 -1.29
C TYR A 73 -14.12 13.85 -1.59
N LEU A 74 -14.65 12.91 -0.81
CA LEU A 74 -14.44 11.47 -1.03
C LEU A 74 -14.91 11.02 -2.43
N GLN A 75 -16.09 11.45 -2.87
CA GLN A 75 -16.59 11.16 -4.22
C GLN A 75 -15.68 11.74 -5.31
N LEU A 76 -15.13 12.94 -5.11
CA LEU A 76 -14.18 13.55 -6.04
C LEU A 76 -12.88 12.74 -6.12
N ILE A 77 -12.38 12.23 -5.00
CA ILE A 77 -11.19 11.37 -4.94
C ILE A 77 -11.41 10.06 -5.68
N GLU A 78 -12.53 9.38 -5.43
CA GLU A 78 -12.88 8.12 -6.11
C GLU A 78 -12.93 8.32 -7.63
N LYS A 79 -13.58 9.39 -8.09
CA LYS A 79 -13.65 9.73 -9.51
C LYS A 79 -12.29 10.10 -10.10
N LYS A 80 -11.48 10.90 -9.38
CA LYS A 80 -10.17 11.38 -9.84
C LYS A 80 -9.17 10.24 -10.03
N TYR A 81 -9.18 9.25 -9.14
CA TYR A 81 -8.21 8.17 -9.15
C TYR A 81 -8.76 6.83 -9.66
N GLY A 82 -10.07 6.73 -9.94
CA GLY A 82 -10.71 5.51 -10.42
C GLY A 82 -10.68 4.39 -9.36
N ILE A 83 -10.84 4.74 -8.09
CA ILE A 83 -10.80 3.82 -6.95
C ILE A 83 -12.15 3.76 -6.24
N ASN A 84 -12.42 2.65 -5.53
CA ASN A 84 -13.58 2.49 -4.67
C ASN A 84 -13.10 2.42 -3.21
N LEU A 85 -13.20 3.53 -2.50
CA LEU A 85 -12.69 3.68 -1.14
C LEU A 85 -13.45 2.79 -0.16
N TRP A 86 -14.77 2.64 -0.34
CA TRP A 86 -15.59 1.80 0.52
C TRP A 86 -15.24 0.32 0.39
N LEU A 87 -15.04 -0.16 -0.84
CA LEU A 87 -14.59 -1.53 -1.10
C LEU A 87 -13.23 -1.81 -0.46
N ILE A 88 -12.29 -0.88 -0.58
CA ILE A 88 -10.97 -1.01 0.06
C ILE A 88 -11.13 -1.09 1.58
N ALA A 89 -11.93 -0.21 2.18
CA ALA A 89 -12.16 -0.18 3.62
C ALA A 89 -12.82 -1.46 4.14
N LEU A 90 -13.83 -2.00 3.45
CA LEU A 90 -14.51 -3.24 3.85
C LEU A 90 -13.59 -4.47 3.87
N ASN A 91 -12.53 -4.45 3.05
CA ASN A 91 -11.54 -5.53 3.00
C ASN A 91 -10.39 -5.34 4.00
N ASP A 92 -10.38 -4.24 4.76
CA ASP A 92 -9.36 -4.01 5.77
C ASP A 92 -9.75 -4.63 7.11
N ARG A 93 -8.82 -5.40 7.69
CA ARG A 93 -9.01 -6.07 8.98
C ARG A 93 -9.29 -5.11 10.15
N MET A 94 -8.86 -3.85 10.06
CA MET A 94 -9.09 -2.83 11.08
C MET A 94 -10.52 -2.32 11.08
N PHE A 95 -11.18 -2.30 9.92
CA PHE A 95 -12.56 -1.80 9.77
C PHE A 95 -13.60 -2.90 9.68
N ASN A 96 -13.18 -4.13 9.37
CA ASN A 96 -14.03 -5.30 9.35
C ASN A 96 -14.53 -5.68 10.76
N GLU A 97 -15.67 -6.36 10.81
CA GLU A 97 -16.36 -6.83 12.02
C GLU A 97 -15.52 -7.76 12.91
N VAL A 98 -14.47 -8.37 12.35
CA VAL A 98 -13.50 -9.20 13.09
C VAL A 98 -12.58 -8.40 14.00
N ASN A 99 -12.57 -7.07 13.93
CA ASN A 99 -11.80 -6.24 14.86
C ASN A 99 -12.48 -6.18 16.24
N GLU A 100 -11.89 -6.87 17.21
CA GLU A 100 -12.39 -6.93 18.59
C GLU A 100 -12.08 -5.67 19.42
N TYR A 101 -11.10 -4.87 19.00
CA TYR A 101 -10.60 -3.75 19.80
C TYR A 101 -11.42 -2.48 19.64
N TYR A 102 -11.96 -2.24 18.44
CA TYR A 102 -12.73 -1.04 18.15
C TYR A 102 -13.72 -1.27 17.01
N LYS A 103 -14.99 -0.93 17.25
CA LYS A 103 -16.03 -0.96 16.22
C LYS A 103 -16.19 0.43 15.63
N PHE A 104 -15.62 0.64 14.46
CA PHE A 104 -15.76 1.90 13.74
C PHE A 104 -17.15 2.04 13.14
N SER A 105 -17.75 3.22 13.29
CA SER A 105 -18.91 3.63 12.50
C SER A 105 -18.52 3.98 11.07
N SER A 106 -19.48 3.97 10.15
CA SER A 106 -19.24 4.37 8.76
C SER A 106 -18.66 5.78 8.64
N ASP A 107 -19.15 6.73 9.45
CA ASP A 107 -18.64 8.11 9.46
C ASP A 107 -17.17 8.18 9.91
N GLU A 108 -16.77 7.37 10.90
CA GLU A 108 -15.37 7.29 11.34
C GLU A 108 -14.46 6.71 10.28
N ILE A 109 -14.89 5.61 9.64
CA ILE A 109 -14.14 4.99 8.54
C ILE A 109 -13.95 6.01 7.42
N LEU A 110 -15.04 6.63 6.95
CA LEU A 110 -14.99 7.62 5.87
C LEU A 110 -14.12 8.83 6.24
N LEU A 111 -14.15 9.28 7.49
CA LEU A 111 -13.31 10.39 7.94
C LEU A 111 -11.82 10.01 8.04
N ILE A 112 -11.51 8.75 8.36
CA ILE A 112 -10.13 8.24 8.30
C ILE A 112 -9.66 8.24 6.84
N LEU A 113 -10.44 7.65 5.92
CA LEU A 113 -10.13 7.62 4.48
C LEU A 113 -9.95 9.02 3.90
N GLU A 114 -10.77 9.98 4.33
CA GLU A 114 -10.64 11.38 3.93
C GLU A 114 -9.28 11.94 4.34
N GLN A 115 -8.89 11.78 5.61
CA GLN A 115 -7.63 12.30 6.14
C GLN A 115 -6.42 11.67 5.45
N GLU A 116 -6.47 10.36 5.20
CA GLU A 116 -5.47 9.62 4.43
C GLU A 116 -5.33 10.21 3.02
N CYS A 117 -6.44 10.34 2.28
CA CYS A 117 -6.42 10.87 0.92
C CYS A 117 -5.89 12.30 0.89
N ARG A 118 -6.30 13.16 1.84
CA ARG A 118 -5.80 14.55 1.92
C ARG A 118 -4.30 14.60 2.20
N LEU A 119 -3.80 13.75 3.11
CA LEU A 119 -2.37 13.62 3.36
C LEU A 119 -1.63 13.20 2.09
N PHE A 120 -2.11 12.14 1.43
CA PHE A 120 -1.45 11.58 0.26
C PHE A 120 -1.44 12.56 -0.91
N GLU A 121 -2.56 13.23 -1.21
CA GLU A 121 -2.57 14.30 -2.23
C GLU A 121 -1.57 15.40 -1.88
N LYS A 122 -1.55 15.86 -0.62
CA LYS A 122 -0.60 16.88 -0.16
C LYS A 122 0.85 16.44 -0.39
N ILE A 123 1.22 15.23 0.01
CA ILE A 123 2.58 14.70 -0.17
C ILE A 123 2.94 14.66 -1.66
N LEU A 124 2.07 14.08 -2.47
CA LEU A 124 2.31 13.87 -3.90
C LEU A 124 2.31 15.18 -4.69
N ASP A 125 1.53 16.18 -4.29
CA ASP A 125 1.53 17.53 -4.88
C ASP A 125 2.79 18.31 -4.50
N GLU A 126 3.24 18.16 -3.25
CA GLU A 126 4.41 18.85 -2.71
C GLU A 126 5.71 18.36 -3.37
N ILE A 127 5.94 17.04 -3.40
CA ILE A 127 7.23 16.49 -3.85
C ILE A 127 7.20 15.98 -5.29
N LYS A 128 6.02 15.63 -5.83
CA LYS A 128 5.82 15.05 -7.16
C LYS A 128 6.84 13.94 -7.47
N PRO A 129 6.89 12.85 -6.68
CA PRO A 129 7.99 11.89 -6.74
C PRO A 129 8.03 11.17 -8.08
N ASP A 130 9.22 10.75 -8.50
CA ASP A 130 9.39 9.98 -9.74
C ASP A 130 9.19 8.48 -9.46
N PHE A 131 9.58 8.02 -8.26
CA PHE A 131 9.46 6.63 -7.83
C PHE A 131 8.86 6.50 -6.43
N LEU A 132 8.05 5.45 -6.22
CA LEU A 132 7.62 4.95 -4.92
C LEU A 132 8.26 3.58 -4.66
N LEU A 133 8.93 3.41 -3.53
CA LEU A 133 9.44 2.11 -3.07
C LEU A 133 8.66 1.68 -1.82
N MET A 134 8.00 0.52 -1.88
CA MET A 134 7.14 0.07 -0.79
C MET A 134 6.99 -1.46 -0.73
N PRO A 135 6.68 -2.05 0.45
CA PRO A 135 6.31 -3.46 0.52
C PRO A 135 4.98 -3.72 -0.21
N PRO A 136 4.64 -4.99 -0.47
CA PRO A 136 3.29 -5.35 -0.89
C PRO A 136 2.26 -4.77 0.09
N THR A 137 1.21 -4.17 -0.47
CA THR A 137 0.18 -3.51 0.35
C THR A 137 -0.62 -4.57 1.09
N HIS A 138 -0.81 -4.34 2.38
CA HIS A 138 -1.47 -5.27 3.28
C HIS A 138 -2.53 -4.59 4.16
N GLN A 139 -2.65 -3.26 4.07
CA GLN A 139 -3.65 -2.44 4.76
C GLN A 139 -4.22 -1.40 3.79
N GLN A 140 -5.42 -0.91 4.07
CA GLN A 140 -6.15 0.10 3.31
C GLN A 140 -5.29 1.33 2.96
N HIS A 141 -4.53 1.90 3.90
CA HIS A 141 -3.91 3.20 3.75
C HIS A 141 -2.69 3.11 2.84
N ASN A 142 -1.90 2.05 3.00
CA ASN A 142 -0.77 1.79 2.12
C ASN A 142 -1.26 1.37 0.73
N HIS A 143 -2.40 0.67 0.66
CA HIS A 143 -3.05 0.36 -0.62
C HIS A 143 -3.61 1.59 -1.35
N ILE A 144 -4.25 2.51 -0.63
CA ILE A 144 -4.74 3.78 -1.19
C ILE A 144 -3.55 4.60 -1.70
N PHE A 145 -2.47 4.71 -0.91
CA PHE A 145 -1.28 5.44 -1.34
C PHE A 145 -0.66 4.85 -2.62
N TYR A 146 -0.58 3.52 -2.70
CA TYR A 146 -0.17 2.80 -3.91
C TYR A 146 -1.03 3.16 -5.13
N LEU A 147 -2.36 3.10 -5.00
CA LEU A 147 -3.29 3.38 -6.09
C LEU A 147 -3.21 4.83 -6.55
N LEU A 148 -3.14 5.78 -5.62
CA LEU A 148 -2.96 7.21 -5.94
C LEU A 148 -1.65 7.45 -6.69
N CYS A 149 -0.56 6.78 -6.29
CA CYS A 149 0.72 6.88 -7.00
C CYS A 149 0.62 6.32 -8.43
N LYS A 150 0.03 5.13 -8.62
CA LYS A 150 -0.16 4.55 -9.96
C LYS A 150 -1.02 5.44 -10.85
N ALA A 151 -2.13 5.97 -10.32
CA ALA A 151 -3.03 6.83 -11.07
C ALA A 151 -2.38 8.17 -11.49
N ARG A 152 -1.37 8.64 -10.74
CA ARG A 152 -0.55 9.82 -11.08
C ARG A 152 0.64 9.51 -11.99
N GLY A 153 0.81 8.26 -12.43
CA GLY A 153 1.92 7.86 -13.30
C GLY A 153 3.26 7.74 -12.57
N ILE A 154 3.27 7.67 -11.23
CA ILE A 154 4.48 7.46 -10.44
C ILE A 154 4.93 6.01 -10.59
N HIS A 155 6.22 5.78 -10.81
CA HIS A 155 6.77 4.45 -10.95
C HIS A 155 6.87 3.77 -9.58
N VAL A 156 5.96 2.84 -9.31
CA VAL A 156 5.97 2.06 -8.07
C VAL A 156 6.90 0.85 -8.24
N LEU A 157 7.76 0.62 -7.26
CA LEU A 157 8.65 -0.53 -7.12
C LEU A 157 8.30 -1.28 -5.83
N ILE A 158 7.69 -2.45 -6.00
CA ILE A 158 7.24 -3.32 -4.91
C ILE A 158 8.24 -4.48 -4.80
N GLY A 159 8.85 -4.62 -3.62
CA GLY A 159 9.70 -5.76 -3.31
C GLY A 159 8.89 -6.92 -2.75
N ALA A 160 8.75 -8.01 -3.52
CA ALA A 160 8.10 -9.25 -3.10
C ALA A 160 9.14 -10.35 -2.88
N GLN A 161 8.89 -11.25 -1.92
CA GLN A 161 9.76 -12.41 -1.72
C GLN A 161 9.69 -13.32 -2.95
N SER A 162 10.84 -13.68 -3.51
CA SER A 162 10.86 -14.66 -4.59
C SER A 162 10.65 -16.08 -4.06
N ARG A 163 10.12 -16.96 -4.90
CA ARG A 163 9.97 -18.40 -4.58
C ARG A 163 11.28 -19.19 -4.71
N ILE A 164 12.38 -18.53 -5.08
CA ILE A 164 13.66 -19.18 -5.41
C ILE A 164 14.78 -18.56 -4.56
N GLY A 165 15.12 -19.22 -3.46
CA GLY A 165 16.19 -18.82 -2.55
C GLY A 165 15.90 -17.51 -1.79
N MET A 166 16.94 -16.89 -1.24
CA MET A 166 16.86 -15.63 -0.50
C MET A 166 16.93 -14.40 -1.42
N ARG A 167 16.10 -14.38 -2.49
CA ARG A 167 16.05 -13.29 -3.46
C ARG A 167 14.75 -12.50 -3.37
N LEU A 168 14.82 -11.21 -3.68
CA LEU A 168 13.68 -10.32 -3.78
C LEU A 168 13.34 -10.09 -5.26
N LEU A 169 12.06 -10.17 -5.60
CA LEU A 169 11.52 -9.75 -6.90
C LEU A 169 11.06 -8.30 -6.79
N ILE A 170 11.40 -7.48 -7.77
CA ILE A 170 10.88 -6.11 -7.90
C ILE A 170 9.79 -6.12 -8.96
N SER A 171 8.60 -5.64 -8.61
CA SER A 171 7.44 -5.55 -9.49
C SER A 171 6.84 -4.14 -9.47
N ASP A 172 6.20 -3.74 -10.57
CA ASP A 172 5.42 -2.49 -10.63
C ASP A 172 3.94 -2.69 -10.28
N LYS A 173 3.55 -3.94 -10.01
CA LYS A 173 2.19 -4.39 -9.75
C LYS A 173 2.13 -5.35 -8.56
N MET A 174 1.05 -5.26 -7.80
CA MET A 174 0.73 -6.29 -6.81
C MET A 174 0.41 -7.60 -7.51
N ASP A 175 0.84 -8.71 -6.92
CA ASP A 175 0.40 -10.04 -7.35
C ASP A 175 -1.11 -10.14 -7.18
N LYS A 176 -1.80 -10.49 -8.26
CA LYS A 176 -3.23 -10.78 -8.19
C LYS A 176 -3.39 -12.14 -7.54
N LEU A 177 -3.96 -12.18 -6.33
CA LEU A 177 -4.52 -13.40 -5.79
C LEU A 177 -5.61 -13.86 -6.74
N LYS A 178 -5.33 -14.93 -7.49
CA LYS A 178 -6.38 -15.63 -8.24
C LYS A 178 -7.31 -16.26 -7.20
N PRO A 179 -8.62 -16.28 -7.45
CA PRO A 179 -9.54 -16.98 -6.58
C PRO A 179 -9.00 -18.40 -6.36
N LEU A 180 -9.14 -18.89 -5.13
CA LEU A 180 -8.94 -20.31 -4.88
C LEU A 180 -10.02 -21.08 -5.66
N PRO A 181 -9.73 -22.33 -6.07
CA PRO A 181 -10.78 -23.20 -6.60
C PRO A 181 -11.95 -23.23 -5.61
N PRO A 182 -13.20 -23.30 -6.10
CA PRO A 182 -14.36 -23.40 -5.22
C PRO A 182 -14.20 -24.56 -4.24
N LEU A 183 -14.70 -24.38 -3.01
CA LEU A 183 -14.56 -25.38 -1.94
C LEU A 183 -15.14 -26.75 -2.31
N SER A 184 -16.07 -26.80 -3.27
CA SER A 184 -16.58 -28.05 -3.87
C SER A 184 -15.49 -28.94 -4.47
N ASP A 185 -14.34 -28.36 -4.82
CA ASP A 185 -13.21 -29.03 -5.44
C ASP A 185 -12.29 -29.71 -4.39
N PHE A 186 -12.60 -29.53 -3.10
CA PHE A 186 -11.92 -30.15 -1.97
C PHE A 186 -12.88 -31.16 -1.33
N LYS A 187 -12.65 -32.47 -1.54
CA LYS A 187 -13.38 -33.55 -0.85
C LYS A 187 -12.48 -34.17 0.19
N ASP A 188 -13.00 -34.31 1.42
CA ASP A 188 -12.34 -35.00 2.53
C ASP A 188 -10.93 -34.49 2.88
N GLY A 189 -10.68 -33.19 2.68
CA GLY A 189 -9.38 -32.57 2.95
C GLY A 189 -8.33 -32.81 1.87
N GLU A 190 -8.67 -33.55 0.82
CA GLU A 190 -7.80 -33.77 -0.34
C GLU A 190 -8.20 -32.83 -1.49
N LEU A 191 -7.19 -32.17 -2.08
CA LEU A 191 -7.35 -31.43 -3.33
C LEU A 191 -7.70 -32.42 -4.44
N ASN A 192 -8.96 -32.44 -4.88
CA ASN A 192 -9.44 -33.30 -5.96
C ASN A 192 -9.65 -32.50 -7.25
N PHE A 193 -8.68 -31.64 -7.59
CA PHE A 193 -8.61 -30.99 -8.90
C PHE A 193 -7.18 -31.07 -9.45
N ASN A 194 -7.04 -31.22 -10.77
CA ASN A 194 -5.75 -31.15 -11.43
C ASN A 194 -5.24 -29.70 -11.41
N PRO A 195 -4.14 -29.38 -10.71
CA PRO A 195 -3.65 -28.01 -10.60
C PRO A 195 -3.31 -27.37 -11.94
N GLU A 196 -2.82 -28.16 -12.90
CA GLU A 196 -2.53 -27.69 -14.25
C GLU A 196 -3.81 -27.33 -14.99
N GLU A 197 -4.86 -28.15 -14.86
CA GLU A 197 -6.17 -27.90 -15.49
C GLU A 197 -6.88 -26.69 -14.89
N TYR A 198 -6.80 -26.51 -13.57
CA TYR A 198 -7.33 -25.31 -12.91
C TYR A 198 -6.61 -24.05 -13.34
N LEU A 199 -5.27 -24.07 -13.37
CA LEU A 199 -4.46 -22.96 -13.88
C LEU A 199 -4.71 -22.72 -15.38
N TRP A 200 -4.98 -23.77 -16.15
CA TRP A 200 -5.33 -23.70 -17.57
C TRP A 200 -6.68 -23.01 -17.78
N ASN A 201 -7.71 -23.39 -17.02
CA ASN A 201 -9.07 -22.86 -17.16
C ASN A 201 -9.24 -21.46 -16.53
N SER A 202 -8.58 -21.18 -15.41
CA SER A 202 -8.62 -19.86 -14.74
C SER A 202 -7.85 -18.76 -15.49
N ASN A 203 -7.10 -19.12 -16.55
CA ASN A 203 -6.39 -18.18 -17.43
C ASN A 203 -7.02 -18.06 -18.82
N LYS A 204 -8.19 -18.66 -19.08
CA LYS A 204 -8.83 -18.69 -20.40
C LYS A 204 -9.00 -17.29 -21.01
N ASN A 205 -9.52 -16.34 -20.23
CA ASN A 205 -9.68 -14.93 -20.65
C ASN A 205 -8.35 -14.20 -20.95
N PHE A 206 -7.21 -14.67 -20.44
CA PHE A 206 -5.90 -14.10 -20.74
C PHE A 206 -5.33 -14.68 -22.04
N ARG A 207 -5.70 -15.91 -22.40
CA ARG A 207 -5.27 -16.58 -23.63
C ARG A 207 -6.07 -16.16 -24.85
N ASP A 208 -7.37 -15.94 -24.69
CA ASP A 208 -8.24 -15.55 -25.82
C ASP A 208 -7.91 -14.14 -26.38
N ASN A 209 -6.93 -13.45 -25.79
CA ASN A 209 -6.37 -12.17 -26.26
C ASN A 209 -4.98 -12.31 -26.93
N PHE A 210 -4.48 -13.53 -27.17
CA PHE A 210 -3.23 -13.82 -27.89
C PHE A 210 -3.38 -14.99 -28.88
#